data_AF-A0A962I7Q0-F1
#
_entry.id   AF-A0A962I7Q0-F1
#
_cell.length_a   1.000
_cell.length_b   1.000
_cell.length_c   1.000
_cell.angle_alpha   90.00
_cell.angle_beta   90.00
_cell.angle_gamma   90.00
#
_symmetry.space_group_name_H-M   'P 1'
#
loop_
_entity.id
_entity.type
_entity.pdbx_description
1 polymer ?
#
loop_
_entity_poly.entity_id
_entity_poly.type
_entity_poly.pdbx_seq_one_letter_code
_entity_poly.pdbx_strand_id
1 'polypeptide(L)' 'MLERDIEHAALDWFQSIGYQLEHGPTIAPGQVGAERSDFSEVVLQGRLRSVIQRLNPAIPEESRE' A
#
# COMPACT_ATOMS: atom_id res chain seq x y z
N MET A 1 -2.98 -14.35 25.95
CA MET A 1 -2.72 -14.12 24.52
C MET A 1 -4.05 -14.05 23.80
N LEU A 2 -4.34 -12.91 23.21
CA LEU A 2 -5.53 -12.59 22.41
C LEU A 2 -5.10 -12.29 20.98
N GLU A 3 -6.06 -12.21 20.05
CA GLU A 3 -5.78 -11.88 18.65
C GLU A 3 -5.07 -10.52 18.49
N ARG A 4 -5.49 -9.49 19.22
CA ARG A 4 -4.77 -8.20 19.34
C ARG A 4 -3.29 -8.30 19.71
N ASP A 5 -2.89 -9.29 20.52
CA ASP A 5 -1.48 -9.43 20.92
C ASP A 5 -0.65 -9.91 19.72
N ILE A 6 -1.22 -10.80 18.90
CA ILE A 6 -0.61 -11.32 17.68
C ILE A 6 -0.58 -10.22 16.60
N GLU A 7 -1.67 -9.46 16.47
CA GLU A 7 -1.76 -8.33 15.53
C GLU A 7 -0.67 -7.30 15.82
N HIS A 8 -0.53 -6.83 17.06
CA HIS A 8 0.50 -5.87 17.43
C HIS A 8 1.91 -6.41 17.19
N ALA A 9 2.19 -7.67 17.55
CA ALA A 9 3.49 -8.28 17.29
C ALA A 9 3.82 -8.32 15.78
N ALA A 10 2.83 -8.63 14.93
CA ALA A 10 3.01 -8.63 13.49
C ALA A 10 3.27 -7.22 12.94
N LEU A 11 2.53 -6.20 13.40
CA LEU A 11 2.72 -4.80 13.01
C LEU A 11 4.13 -4.32 13.38
N ASP A 12 4.60 -4.62 14.58
CA ASP A 12 5.96 -4.29 15.05
C ASP A 12 7.04 -4.96 14.18
N TRP A 13 6.86 -6.23 13.83
CA TRP A 13 7.79 -6.94 12.95
C TRP A 13 7.84 -6.33 11.55
N PHE A 14 6.70 -6.06 10.93
CA PHE A 14 6.66 -5.45 9.60
C PHE A 14 7.29 -4.05 9.60
N GLN A 15 7.00 -3.24 10.62
CA GLN A 15 7.63 -1.93 10.78
C GLN A 15 9.15 -2.05 10.91
N SER A 16 9.65 -3.06 11.65
CA SER A 16 11.10 -3.28 11.84
C SER A 16 11.86 -3.60 10.56
N ILE A 17 11.19 -4.18 9.56
CA ILE A 17 11.75 -4.48 8.24
C ILE A 17 11.39 -3.41 7.19
N GLY A 18 10.88 -2.26 7.62
CA GLY A 18 10.68 -1.08 6.78
C GLY A 18 9.31 -0.97 6.11
N TYR A 19 8.32 -1.77 6.50
CA TYR A 19 6.96 -1.59 5.99
C TYR A 19 6.31 -0.37 6.63
N GLN A 20 5.55 0.37 5.83
CA GLN A 20 4.66 1.42 6.32
C GLN A 20 3.37 0.78 6.81
N LEU A 21 2.92 1.19 7.99
CA LEU A 21 1.62 0.79 8.54
C LEU A 21 0.58 1.84 8.15
N GLU A 22 -0.60 1.39 7.73
CA GLU A 22 -1.73 2.25 7.41
C GLU A 22 -3.02 1.62 7.93
N HIS A 23 -3.95 2.47 8.36
CA HIS A 23 -5.24 2.00 8.82
C HIS A 23 -6.16 1.79 7.61
N GLY A 24 -6.54 0.53 7.35
CA GLY A 24 -7.31 0.14 6.16
C GLY A 24 -8.52 1.04 5.85
N PRO A 25 -9.35 1.41 6.84
CA PRO A 25 -10.46 2.35 6.63
C PRO A 25 -10.05 3.75 6.14
N THR A 26 -8.84 4.22 6.41
CA THR A 26 -8.36 5.52 5.91
C THR A 26 -8.24 5.52 4.38
N ILE A 27 -7.83 4.38 3.81
CA ILE A 27 -7.54 4.22 2.37
C ILE A 27 -8.61 3.43 1.61
N ALA A 28 -9.72 3.11 2.26
CA ALA A 28 -10.80 2.31 1.70
C ALA A 28 -11.59 3.07 0.61
N PRO A 29 -12.30 2.36 -0.29
CA PRO A 29 -13.19 2.99 -1.26
C PRO A 29 -14.21 3.95 -0.63
N GLY A 30 -14.41 5.10 -1.26
CA GLY A 30 -15.37 6.11 -0.82
C GLY A 30 -14.90 7.02 0.32
N GLN A 31 -13.65 6.88 0.78
CA GLN A 31 -13.06 7.73 1.80
C GLN A 31 -12.24 8.87 1.18
N VAL A 32 -11.96 9.92 1.95
CA VAL A 32 -11.14 11.06 1.48
C VAL A 32 -9.73 10.60 1.09
N GLY A 33 -9.18 9.64 1.83
CA GLY A 33 -7.87 9.04 1.56
C GLY A 33 -7.92 7.81 0.65
N ALA A 34 -9.02 7.55 -0.06
CA ALA A 34 -9.21 6.33 -0.83
C ALA A 34 -8.05 6.08 -1.81
N GLU A 35 -7.37 4.95 -1.65
CA GLU A 35 -6.36 4.46 -2.59
C GLU A 35 -6.85 3.28 -3.44
N ARG A 36 -8.06 2.82 -3.14
CA ARG A 36 -8.78 1.77 -3.88
C ARG A 36 -10.13 2.31 -4.32
N SER A 37 -10.55 1.89 -5.50
CA SER A 37 -11.89 2.08 -6.04
C SER A 37 -12.84 0.96 -5.63
N ASP A 38 -12.31 -0.25 -5.39
CA ASP A 38 -13.08 -1.43 -5.01
C ASP A 38 -12.31 -2.31 -4.00
N PHE A 39 -13.01 -3.04 -3.14
CA PHE A 39 -12.38 -3.91 -2.14
C PHE A 39 -11.73 -5.16 -2.74
N SER A 40 -12.06 -5.55 -3.97
CA SER A 40 -11.43 -6.65 -4.70
C SER A 40 -10.02 -6.30 -5.20
N GLU A 41 -9.61 -5.02 -5.18
CA GLU A 41 -8.28 -4.61 -5.62
C GLU A 41 -7.19 -5.09 -4.65
N VAL A 42 -6.37 -6.03 -5.11
CA VAL A 42 -5.27 -6.63 -4.34
C VAL A 42 -4.00 -5.77 -4.31
N VAL A 43 -3.89 -4.77 -5.18
CA VAL A 43 -2.76 -3.84 -5.27
C VAL A 43 -3.23 -2.39 -5.17
N LEU A 44 -2.42 -1.52 -4.58
CA LEU A 44 -2.64 -0.07 -4.58
C LEU A 44 -2.06 0.50 -5.87
N GLN A 45 -2.88 0.53 -6.92
CA GLN A 45 -2.44 0.85 -8.29
C GLN A 45 -1.72 2.20 -8.38
N GLY A 46 -2.20 3.23 -7.66
CA GLY A 46 -1.59 4.55 -7.64
C GLY A 46 -0.17 4.53 -7.09
N ARG A 47 0.05 3.88 -5.94
CA ARG A 47 1.39 3.70 -5.36
C ARG A 47 2.30 2.92 -6.30
N LEU A 48 1.81 1.81 -6.85
CA LEU A 48 2.58 0.96 -7.75
C LEU A 48 3.07 1.75 -8.97
N ARG A 49 2.16 2.46 -9.65
CA ARG A 49 2.50 3.25 -10.85
C ARG A 49 3.47 4.38 -10.53
N SER A 50 3.27 5.09 -9.42
CA SER A 50 4.19 6.13 -8.95
C SER A 50 5.61 5.58 -8.73
N VAL A 51 5.73 4.39 -8.13
CA VAL A 51 7.03 3.74 -7.93
C VAL A 51 7.65 3.29 -9.25
N ILE A 52 6.88 2.70 -10.17
CA ILE A 52 7.37 2.31 -11.50
C ILE A 52 7.94 3.52 -12.25
N GLN A 53 7.21 4.65 -12.24
CA GLN A 53 7.67 5.89 -12.86
C GLN A 53 8.96 6.42 -12.23
N ARG A 54 9.04 6.41 -10.89
CA ARG A 54 10.21 6.89 -10.14
C ARG A 54 11.45 6.01 -10.35
N LEU A 55 11.28 4.70 -10.45
CA LEU A 55 12.40 3.76 -10.61
C LEU A 55 12.91 3.66 -12.05
N ASN A 56 12.08 4.00 -13.04
CA ASN A 56 12.41 3.86 -14.46
C ASN A 56 12.50 5.19 -15.23
N PRO A 57 13.23 6.22 -14.76
CA PRO A 57 13.23 7.55 -15.39
C PRO A 57 13.85 7.58 -16.79
N ALA A 58 14.58 6.53 -17.21
CA ALA A 58 15.20 6.42 -18.52
C ALA A 58 14.34 5.71 -19.58
N ILE A 59 13.28 5.02 -19.17
CA ILE A 59 12.37 4.31 -20.09
C ILE A 59 11.39 5.33 -20.69
N PRO A 60 10.97 5.31 -21.95
CA PRO A 60 9.90 6.20 -22.43
C PRO A 60 8.61 6.04 -21.63
N GLU A 61 7.86 7.12 -21.38
CA GLU A 61 6.64 7.09 -20.54
C GLU A 61 5.62 6.05 -21.02
N GLU A 62 5.45 5.96 -22.33
CA GLU A 62 4.60 4.97 -23.03
C GLU A 62 5.00 3.49 -22.78
N SER A 63 6.15 3.25 -22.13
CA SER A 63 6.67 1.92 -21.81
C SER A 63 6.87 1.68 -20.31
N ARG A 64 6.32 2.54 -19.43
CA ARG A 64 6.48 2.46 -17.95
C ARG A 64 5.20 1.98 -17.23
N GLU A 65 4.68 0.82 -17.60
CA GLU A 65 3.45 0.26 -17.01
C GLU A 65 3.59 -1.20 -16.56
#